data_AF-A0A7S3FY09-F1
#
_entry.id   AF-A0A7S3FY09-F1
#
_cell.length_a   1.000
_cell.length_b   1.000
_cell.length_c   1.000
_cell.angle_alpha   90.00
_cell.angle_beta   90.00
_cell.angle_gamma   90.00
#
_symmetry.space_group_name_H-M   'P 1'
#
loop_
_entity.id
_entity.type
_entity.pdbx_description
1 polymer ?
#
loop_
_entity_poly.entity_id
_entity_poly.type
_entity_poly.pdbx_seq_one_letter_code
_entity_poly.pdbx_strand_id
1 'polypeptide(L)'
;SHTIELMQSVQDFFNDEGNKGICLAFILEDIDFYIETTRQSMLYKILDMLQYCQIPFVFIATSQKVDIVDNFEKRIKSRFSYRQLLFYNEDFDMFKSCLHAMVLHHIDRNEQEPTKLSALIGLQKILTCNDVNETLELIFEQGYGYEYLCKQLQILISHIEYEVRHQVSETDKSKQIQLSDLDEFLAQKTTDAIKRINYLCYESNEKYTAIQSLPQ
;
A
#
# COMPACT_ATOMS: atom_id res chain seq x y z
N SER A 1 -37.14 8.73 18.41
CA SER A 1 -37.68 9.25 17.14
C SER A 1 -36.62 9.20 16.05
N HIS A 2 -35.57 10.03 16.13
CA HIS A 2 -34.56 10.12 15.05
C HIS A 2 -33.80 8.85 14.67
N THR A 3 -33.41 8.01 15.64
CA THR A 3 -32.68 6.77 15.31
C THR A 3 -33.55 5.76 14.57
N ILE A 4 -34.85 5.71 14.87
CA ILE A 4 -35.81 4.81 14.21
C ILE A 4 -36.07 5.33 12.79
N GLU A 5 -36.26 6.63 12.63
CA GLU A 5 -36.41 7.28 11.33
C GLU A 5 -35.19 7.02 10.43
N LEU A 6 -33.97 7.13 10.98
CA LEU A 6 -32.75 6.80 10.24
C LEU A 6 -32.71 5.32 9.82
N MET A 7 -33.01 4.40 10.74
CA MET A 7 -33.01 2.97 10.42
C MET A 7 -34.04 2.62 9.34
N GLN A 8 -35.23 3.25 9.39
CA GLN A 8 -36.27 3.08 8.37
C GLN A 8 -35.80 3.58 7.01
N SER A 9 -35.22 4.78 6.93
CA SER A 9 -34.68 5.29 5.66
C SER A 9 -33.59 4.40 5.07
N VAL A 10 -32.76 3.79 5.91
CA VAL A 10 -31.74 2.83 5.45
C VAL A 10 -32.41 1.55 4.94
N GLN A 11 -33.40 1.00 5.65
CA GLN A 11 -34.14 -0.17 5.19
C GLN A 11 -34.85 0.09 3.86
N ASP A 12 -35.50 1.24 3.72
CA ASP A 12 -36.21 1.62 2.50
C ASP A 12 -35.24 1.70 1.31
N PHE A 13 -34.04 2.26 1.51
CA PHE A 13 -33.00 2.28 0.48
C PHE A 13 -32.59 0.88 0.02
N PHE A 14 -32.33 -0.06 0.95
CA PHE A 14 -31.90 -1.41 0.59
C PHE A 14 -33.02 -2.32 0.08
N ASN A 15 -34.28 -1.99 0.39
CA ASN A 15 -35.47 -2.72 -0.07
C ASN A 15 -35.96 -2.26 -1.45
N ASP A 16 -35.51 -1.11 -1.93
CA ASP A 16 -35.82 -0.63 -3.28
C ASP A 16 -35.37 -1.66 -4.34
N GLU A 17 -36.24 -1.94 -5.31
CA GLU A 17 -35.98 -2.86 -6.42
C GLU A 17 -34.71 -2.48 -7.19
N GLY A 18 -34.45 -1.17 -7.34
CA GLY A 18 -33.25 -0.66 -8.00
C GLY A 18 -31.94 -0.96 -7.27
N ASN A 19 -32.03 -1.29 -5.98
CA ASN A 19 -30.88 -1.53 -5.09
C ASN A 19 -30.75 -3.00 -4.68
N LYS A 20 -31.58 -3.88 -5.22
CA LYS A 20 -31.47 -5.33 -5.00
C LYS A 20 -30.10 -5.83 -5.48
N GLY A 21 -29.32 -6.37 -4.55
CA GLY A 21 -27.96 -6.88 -4.81
C GLY A 21 -26.84 -5.96 -4.33
N ILE A 22 -27.15 -4.77 -3.81
CA ILE A 22 -26.16 -3.91 -3.16
C ILE A 22 -25.78 -4.52 -1.80
N CYS A 23 -24.48 -4.57 -1.52
CA CYS A 23 -23.91 -5.01 -0.25
C CYS A 23 -23.04 -3.90 0.34
N LEU A 24 -23.13 -3.69 1.66
CA LEU A 24 -22.30 -2.73 2.36
C LEU A 24 -20.95 -3.38 2.74
N ALA A 25 -19.84 -2.82 2.29
CA ALA A 25 -18.51 -3.19 2.77
C ALA A 25 -18.04 -2.17 3.81
N PHE A 26 -17.87 -2.60 5.05
CA PHE A 26 -17.35 -1.78 6.15
C PHE A 26 -15.90 -2.16 6.42
N ILE A 27 -14.98 -1.22 6.27
CA ILE A 27 -13.54 -1.42 6.44
C ILE A 27 -13.06 -0.55 7.60
N LEU A 28 -12.50 -1.16 8.64
CA LEU A 28 -11.82 -0.45 9.73
C LEU A 28 -10.32 -0.78 9.72
N GLU A 29 -9.51 0.25 9.53
CA GLU A 29 -8.08 0.14 9.76
C GLU A 29 -7.78 0.32 11.26
N ASP A 30 -6.78 -0.43 11.76
CA ASP A 30 -6.30 -0.36 13.15
C ASP A 30 -7.42 -0.46 14.20
N ILE A 31 -8.20 -1.54 14.14
CA ILE A 31 -9.34 -1.76 15.05
C ILE A 31 -8.95 -1.81 16.53
N ASP A 32 -7.67 -2.02 16.82
CA ASP A 32 -7.05 -2.03 18.14
C ASP A 32 -7.48 -0.85 18.99
N PHE A 33 -7.45 0.36 18.41
CA PHE A 33 -7.84 1.59 19.08
C PHE A 33 -9.30 1.56 19.57
N TYR A 34 -10.20 1.06 18.72
CA TYR A 34 -11.63 0.99 19.01
C TYR A 34 -11.93 -0.06 20.07
N ILE A 35 -11.18 -1.16 20.07
CA ILE A 35 -11.34 -2.26 21.02
C ILE A 35 -10.92 -1.82 22.42
N GLU A 36 -9.77 -1.16 22.54
CA GLU A 36 -9.16 -0.79 23.81
C GLU A 36 -9.81 0.44 24.45
N THR A 37 -10.13 1.45 23.66
CA THR A 37 -10.49 2.77 24.19
C THR A 37 -12.00 2.96 24.38
N THR A 38 -12.83 2.28 23.57
CA THR A 38 -14.26 2.66 23.43
C THR A 38 -15.28 1.70 24.04
N ARG A 39 -14.84 0.73 24.87
CA ARG A 39 -15.69 -0.39 25.35
C ARG A 39 -16.49 -1.04 24.20
N GLN A 40 -15.91 -1.01 22.99
CA GLN A 40 -16.46 -1.54 21.74
C GLN A 40 -17.91 -1.10 21.43
N SER A 41 -18.36 0.03 21.98
CA SER A 41 -19.77 0.42 21.92
C SER A 41 -20.17 0.94 20.54
N MET A 42 -19.24 1.61 19.85
CA MET A 42 -19.43 2.04 18.47
C MET A 42 -19.56 0.84 17.52
N LEU A 43 -18.63 -0.11 17.64
CA LEU A 43 -18.63 -1.36 16.87
C LEU A 43 -19.92 -2.16 17.10
N TYR A 44 -20.34 -2.29 18.36
CA TYR A 44 -21.58 -2.97 18.70
C TYR A 44 -22.79 -2.31 18.04
N LYS A 45 -22.93 -0.98 18.17
CA LYS A 45 -24.08 -0.24 17.61
C LYS A 45 -24.16 -0.38 16.09
N ILE A 46 -23.03 -0.34 15.40
CA ILE A 46 -22.98 -0.50 13.95
C ILE A 46 -23.44 -1.91 13.56
N LEU A 47 -22.83 -2.94 14.14
CA LEU A 47 -23.16 -4.33 13.82
C LEU A 47 -24.61 -4.67 14.17
N ASP A 48 -25.11 -4.19 15.31
CA ASP A 48 -26.49 -4.40 15.73
C ASP A 48 -27.48 -3.70 14.80
N MET A 49 -27.18 -2.47 14.36
CA MET A 49 -28.00 -1.76 13.38
C MET A 49 -28.01 -2.46 12.02
N LEU A 50 -26.85 -2.85 11.50
CA LEU A 50 -26.76 -3.53 10.20
C LEU A 50 -27.55 -4.85 10.18
N GLN A 51 -27.51 -5.59 11.29
CA GLN A 51 -28.29 -6.81 11.45
C GLN A 51 -29.78 -6.55 11.61
N TYR A 52 -30.16 -5.55 12.42
CA TYR A 52 -31.56 -5.17 12.61
C TYR A 52 -32.20 -4.76 11.27
N CYS A 53 -31.46 -3.98 10.47
CA CYS A 53 -31.90 -3.53 9.16
C CYS A 53 -31.86 -4.64 8.09
N GLN A 54 -31.35 -5.84 8.40
CA GLN A 54 -31.17 -6.96 7.46
C GLN A 54 -30.36 -6.60 6.21
N ILE A 55 -29.42 -5.66 6.35
CA ILE A 55 -28.59 -5.20 5.24
C ILE A 55 -27.58 -6.30 4.92
N PRO A 56 -27.41 -6.70 3.65
CA PRO A 56 -26.28 -7.53 3.26
C PRO A 56 -24.99 -6.75 3.51
N PHE A 57 -24.11 -7.23 4.40
CA PHE A 57 -22.86 -6.55 4.69
C PHE A 57 -21.67 -7.51 4.86
N VAL A 58 -20.49 -6.96 4.59
CA VAL A 58 -19.20 -7.54 4.93
C VAL A 58 -18.47 -6.55 5.83
N PHE A 59 -17.91 -7.06 6.92
CA PHE A 59 -17.10 -6.27 7.85
C PHE A 59 -15.66 -6.77 7.78
N ILE A 60 -14.74 -5.89 7.45
CA ILE A 60 -13.30 -6.14 7.38
C ILE A 60 -12.64 -5.21 8.39
N ALA A 61 -11.71 -5.76 9.17
CA ALA A 61 -10.87 -4.96 10.03
C ALA A 61 -9.43 -5.43 9.97
N THR A 62 -8.50 -4.49 10.07
CA THR A 62 -7.07 -4.76 10.21
C THR A 62 -6.63 -4.49 11.65
N SER A 63 -5.61 -5.22 12.09
CA SER A 63 -5.01 -5.12 13.41
C SER A 63 -3.55 -5.55 13.30
N GLN A 64 -2.70 -4.96 14.13
CA GLN A 64 -1.31 -5.40 14.28
C GLN A 64 -1.17 -6.54 15.30
N LYS A 65 -2.25 -6.84 16.03
CA LYS A 65 -2.28 -7.85 17.10
C LYS A 65 -2.84 -9.17 16.60
N VAL A 66 -2.03 -10.22 16.70
CA VAL A 66 -2.43 -11.58 16.33
C VAL A 66 -3.63 -12.08 17.16
N ASP A 67 -3.70 -11.68 18.43
CA ASP A 67 -4.71 -12.07 19.41
C ASP A 67 -5.88 -11.07 19.52
N ILE A 68 -6.05 -10.17 18.54
CA ILE A 68 -7.04 -9.09 18.65
C ILE A 68 -8.47 -9.57 18.89
N VAL A 69 -8.82 -10.73 18.32
CA VAL A 69 -10.14 -11.33 18.50
C VAL A 69 -10.40 -11.67 19.96
N ASP A 70 -9.38 -12.03 20.75
CA ASP A 70 -9.56 -12.34 22.17
C ASP A 70 -9.99 -11.13 22.98
N ASN A 71 -9.58 -9.93 22.56
CA ASN A 71 -9.95 -8.67 23.19
C ASN A 71 -11.39 -8.24 22.88
N PHE A 72 -12.08 -8.87 21.93
CA PHE A 72 -13.50 -8.59 21.71
C PHE A 72 -14.39 -9.06 22.86
N GLU A 73 -15.35 -8.22 23.23
CA GLU A 73 -16.43 -8.58 24.14
C GLU A 73 -17.31 -9.69 23.54
N LYS A 74 -17.92 -10.53 24.39
CA LYS A 74 -18.78 -11.65 23.97
C LYS A 74 -19.87 -11.24 22.96
N ARG A 75 -20.45 -10.05 23.13
CA ARG A 75 -21.50 -9.52 22.25
C ARG A 75 -21.00 -9.17 20.85
N ILE A 76 -19.75 -8.74 20.71
CA ILE A 76 -19.10 -8.50 19.41
C ILE A 76 -18.69 -9.83 18.79
N LYS A 77 -18.00 -10.67 19.57
CA LYS A 77 -17.60 -12.03 19.20
C LYS A 77 -18.73 -12.85 18.57
N SER A 78 -19.93 -12.81 19.15
CA SER A 78 -21.11 -13.54 18.63
C SER A 78 -21.61 -13.07 17.25
N ARG A 79 -21.16 -11.91 16.79
CA ARG A 79 -21.60 -11.24 15.57
C ARG A 79 -20.60 -11.36 14.42
N PHE A 80 -19.41 -11.90 14.70
CA PHE A 80 -18.38 -12.18 13.71
C PHE A 80 -18.33 -13.67 13.36
N SER A 81 -17.94 -13.97 12.12
CA SER A 81 -17.75 -15.34 11.64
C SER A 81 -16.42 -15.97 12.09
N TYR A 82 -15.67 -15.32 12.98
CA TYR A 82 -14.34 -15.72 13.49
C TYR A 82 -13.29 -16.00 12.40
N ARG A 83 -13.51 -15.52 11.17
CA ARG A 83 -12.54 -15.65 10.10
C ARG A 83 -11.42 -14.63 10.32
N GLN A 84 -10.21 -15.11 10.53
CA GLN A 84 -9.01 -14.29 10.59
C GLN A 84 -8.08 -14.69 9.45
N LEU A 85 -7.53 -13.69 8.78
CA LEU A 85 -6.44 -13.85 7.84
C LEU A 85 -5.20 -13.30 8.53
N LEU A 86 -4.22 -14.16 8.75
CA LEU A 86 -2.93 -13.78 9.31
C LEU A 86 -1.98 -13.50 8.16
N PHE A 87 -1.48 -12.27 8.09
CA PHE A 87 -0.39 -11.91 7.21
C PHE A 87 0.92 -12.24 7.96
N TYR A 88 1.59 -13.31 7.52
CA TYR A 88 2.88 -13.72 8.07
C TYR A 88 4.02 -12.96 7.40
N ASN A 89 5.22 -13.09 7.98
CA ASN A 89 6.45 -12.51 7.46
C ASN A 89 6.57 -12.74 5.96
N GLU A 90 6.85 -11.65 5.26
CA GLU A 90 7.13 -11.63 3.84
C GLU A 90 8.37 -12.48 3.58
N ASP A 91 8.36 -13.31 2.53
CA ASP A 91 9.60 -13.86 2.00
C ASP A 91 10.20 -12.85 0.99
N PHE A 92 11.51 -12.90 0.80
CA PHE A 92 12.20 -11.95 -0.07
C PHE A 92 11.71 -12.03 -1.53
N ASP A 93 11.30 -13.21 -1.99
CA ASP A 93 10.81 -13.39 -3.35
C ASP A 93 9.44 -12.74 -3.58
N MET A 94 8.55 -12.78 -2.59
CA MET A 94 7.28 -12.08 -2.55
C MET A 94 7.51 -10.58 -2.45
N PHE A 95 8.46 -10.16 -1.61
CA PHE A 95 8.85 -8.75 -1.46
C PHE A 95 9.23 -8.13 -2.82
N LYS A 96 10.09 -8.82 -3.54
CA LYS A 96 10.53 -8.50 -4.91
C LYS A 96 9.40 -8.61 -5.94
N SER A 97 8.57 -9.66 -5.86
CA SER A 97 7.44 -9.87 -6.78
C SER A 97 6.42 -8.75 -6.69
N CYS A 98 6.13 -8.27 -5.48
CA CYS A 98 5.27 -7.11 -5.26
C CYS A 98 5.84 -5.86 -5.92
N LEU A 99 7.14 -5.58 -5.79
CA LEU A 99 7.77 -4.43 -6.45
C LEU A 99 7.63 -4.52 -7.98
N HIS A 100 7.86 -5.69 -8.56
CA HIS A 100 7.65 -5.93 -9.99
C HIS A 100 6.17 -5.71 -10.39
N ALA A 101 5.23 -6.23 -9.61
CA ALA A 101 3.80 -6.06 -9.86
C ALA A 101 3.37 -4.59 -9.79
N MET A 102 3.95 -3.81 -8.87
CA MET A 102 3.70 -2.37 -8.78
C MET A 102 4.18 -1.63 -10.03
N VAL A 103 5.39 -1.90 -10.50
CA VAL A 103 5.91 -1.30 -11.75
C VAL A 103 5.05 -1.70 -12.94
N LEU A 104 4.63 -2.96 -13.02
CA LEU A 104 3.73 -3.43 -14.08
C LEU A 104 2.40 -2.68 -14.06
N HIS A 105 1.81 -2.47 -12.89
CA HIS A 105 0.59 -1.65 -12.77
C HIS A 105 0.81 -0.19 -13.23
N HIS A 106 2.00 0.38 -12.99
CA HIS A 106 2.36 1.70 -13.52
C HIS A 106 2.53 1.67 -15.06
N ILE A 107 3.08 0.61 -15.63
CA ILE A 107 3.17 0.39 -17.08
C ILE A 107 1.77 0.38 -17.70
N ASP A 108 0.87 -0.44 -17.17
CA ASP A 108 -0.49 -0.59 -17.68
C ASP A 108 -1.26 0.74 -17.65
N ARG A 109 -1.10 1.55 -16.59
CA ARG A 109 -1.73 2.86 -16.48
C ARG A 109 -1.20 3.91 -17.46
N ASN A 110 0.01 3.74 -17.99
CA ASN A 110 0.69 4.73 -18.83
C ASN A 110 0.86 4.25 -20.28
N GLU A 111 0.08 3.26 -20.72
CA GLU A 111 0.16 2.69 -22.08
C GLU A 111 0.03 3.75 -23.20
N GLN A 112 -0.72 4.83 -22.95
CA GLN A 112 -0.95 5.90 -23.92
C GLN A 112 0.18 6.95 -23.99
N GLU A 113 1.19 6.87 -23.11
CA GLU A 113 2.31 7.81 -23.07
C GLU A 113 3.63 7.11 -23.44
N PRO A 114 4.03 7.08 -24.73
CA PRO A 114 5.12 6.22 -25.21
C PRO A 114 6.46 6.49 -24.54
N THR A 115 6.78 7.75 -24.22
CA THR A 115 8.04 8.12 -23.56
C THR A 115 8.08 7.72 -22.08
N LYS A 116 6.94 7.75 -21.38
CA LYS A 116 6.84 7.21 -20.01
C LYS A 116 6.89 5.70 -20.02
N LEU A 117 6.18 5.09 -20.97
CA LEU A 117 6.14 3.64 -21.14
C LEU A 117 7.55 3.07 -21.37
N SER A 118 8.36 3.68 -22.26
CA SER A 118 9.74 3.25 -22.48
C SER A 118 10.57 3.32 -21.20
N ALA A 119 10.39 4.38 -20.40
CA ALA A 119 11.14 4.55 -19.17
C ALA A 119 10.74 3.56 -18.07
N LEU A 120 9.45 3.25 -17.94
CA LEU A 120 8.93 2.24 -17.01
C LEU A 120 9.35 0.82 -17.41
N ILE A 121 9.40 0.51 -18.71
CA ILE A 121 9.94 -0.76 -19.22
C ILE A 121 11.45 -0.86 -18.91
N GLY A 122 12.20 0.24 -19.07
CA GLY A 122 13.60 0.31 -18.66
C GLY A 122 13.77 0.03 -17.17
N LEU A 123 12.95 0.67 -16.32
CA LEU A 123 12.92 0.42 -14.88
C LEU A 123 12.64 -1.05 -14.54
N GLN A 124 11.67 -1.67 -15.21
CA GLN A 124 11.35 -3.09 -15.01
C GLN A 124 12.55 -4.01 -15.30
N LYS A 125 13.34 -3.70 -16.34
CA LYS A 125 14.59 -4.43 -16.63
C LYS A 125 15.63 -4.23 -15.53
N ILE A 126 15.81 -2.99 -15.07
CA ILE A 126 16.80 -2.66 -14.04
C ILE A 126 16.50 -3.35 -12.70
N LEU A 127 15.23 -3.54 -12.36
CA LEU A 127 14.83 -4.30 -11.16
C LEU A 127 15.31 -5.75 -11.16
N THR A 128 15.67 -6.31 -12.33
CA THR A 128 16.23 -7.68 -12.44
C THR A 128 17.75 -7.73 -12.33
N CYS A 129 18.44 -6.60 -12.22
CA CYS A 129 19.90 -6.55 -12.09
C CYS A 129 20.38 -7.05 -10.72
N ASN A 130 21.51 -7.75 -10.69
CA ASN A 130 22.09 -8.30 -9.46
C ASN A 130 22.33 -7.23 -8.39
N ASP A 131 22.93 -6.08 -8.75
CA ASP A 131 23.20 -4.97 -7.81
C ASP A 131 21.92 -4.44 -7.14
N VAL A 132 20.81 -4.42 -7.90
CA VAL A 132 19.50 -3.98 -7.40
C VAL A 132 18.90 -5.04 -6.48
N ASN A 133 19.01 -6.31 -6.87
CA ASN A 133 18.56 -7.43 -6.06
C ASN A 133 19.30 -7.50 -4.71
N GLU A 134 20.62 -7.33 -4.70
CA GLU A 134 21.41 -7.25 -3.44
C GLU A 134 20.95 -6.07 -2.56
N THR A 135 20.64 -4.92 -3.16
CA THR A 135 20.14 -3.78 -2.38
C THR A 135 18.74 -4.03 -1.83
N LEU A 136 17.85 -4.66 -2.61
CA LEU A 136 16.53 -5.05 -2.13
C LEU A 136 16.62 -6.08 -1.00
N GLU A 137 17.56 -7.00 -1.07
CA GLU A 137 17.82 -7.99 -0.02
C GLU A 137 18.27 -7.30 1.27
N LEU A 138 19.21 -6.34 1.19
CA LEU A 138 19.61 -5.53 2.34
C LEU A 138 18.44 -4.74 2.95
N ILE A 139 17.60 -4.11 2.12
CA ILE A 139 16.42 -3.36 2.57
C ILE A 139 15.44 -4.30 3.29
N PHE A 140 15.22 -5.50 2.73
CA PHE A 140 14.35 -6.51 3.31
C PHE A 140 14.89 -7.04 4.64
N GLU A 141 16.18 -7.37 4.73
CA GLU A 141 16.85 -7.82 5.96
C GLU A 141 16.80 -6.76 7.08
N GLN A 142 16.78 -5.48 6.70
CA GLN A 142 16.64 -4.35 7.63
C GLN A 142 15.20 -4.14 8.12
N GLY A 143 14.23 -4.92 7.64
CA GLY A 143 12.83 -4.87 8.09
C GLY A 143 12.00 -3.74 7.47
N TYR A 144 12.47 -3.13 6.38
CA TYR A 144 11.64 -2.18 5.64
C TYR A 144 10.53 -2.91 4.89
N GLY A 145 9.28 -2.66 5.26
CA GLY A 145 8.12 -3.26 4.59
C GLY A 145 7.73 -2.59 3.27
N TYR A 146 6.69 -3.10 2.63
CA TYR A 146 6.17 -2.61 1.35
C TYR A 146 5.90 -1.09 1.32
N GLU A 147 5.43 -0.50 2.42
CA GLU A 147 5.14 0.94 2.46
C GLU A 147 6.38 1.78 2.14
N TYR A 148 7.55 1.37 2.62
CA TYR A 148 8.81 2.02 2.31
C TYR A 148 9.14 1.89 0.82
N LEU A 149 9.06 0.67 0.28
CA LEU A 149 9.28 0.42 -1.15
C LEU A 149 8.35 1.24 -2.02
N CYS A 150 7.06 1.30 -1.67
CA CYS A 150 6.06 2.08 -2.39
C CYS A 150 6.47 3.55 -2.49
N LYS A 151 6.88 4.15 -1.36
CA LYS A 151 7.36 5.53 -1.31
C LYS A 151 8.61 5.73 -2.17
N GLN A 152 9.58 4.83 -2.07
CA GLN A 152 10.81 4.91 -2.87
C GLN A 152 10.53 4.77 -4.36
N LEU A 153 9.68 3.82 -4.76
CA LEU A 153 9.28 3.63 -6.14
C LEU A 153 8.55 4.88 -6.67
N GLN A 154 7.65 5.46 -5.87
CA GLN A 154 6.94 6.67 -6.28
C GLN A 154 7.89 7.86 -6.48
N ILE A 155 8.90 8.03 -5.61
CA ILE A 155 9.94 9.06 -5.77
C ILE A 155 10.76 8.82 -7.03
N LEU A 156 11.13 7.56 -7.29
CA LEU A 156 11.90 7.15 -8.46
C LEU A 156 11.13 7.40 -9.75
N ILE A 157 9.87 6.95 -9.83
CA ILE A 157 8.98 7.20 -10.98
C ILE A 157 8.82 8.71 -11.19
N SER A 158 8.60 9.49 -10.13
CA SER A 158 8.47 10.95 -10.23
C SER A 158 9.74 11.61 -10.79
N HIS A 159 10.92 11.14 -10.38
CA HIS A 159 12.19 11.61 -10.92
C HIS A 159 12.35 11.25 -12.40
N ILE A 160 12.06 9.99 -12.75
CA ILE A 160 12.10 9.52 -14.14
C ILE A 160 11.19 10.37 -15.01
N GLU A 161 9.95 10.61 -14.57
CA GLU A 161 9.00 11.46 -15.30
C GLU A 161 9.46 12.91 -15.43
N TYR A 162 10.10 13.46 -14.40
CA TYR A 162 10.65 14.81 -14.45
C TYR A 162 11.77 14.90 -15.49
N GLU A 163 12.73 13.98 -15.45
CA GLU A 163 13.87 13.95 -16.37
C GLU A 163 13.43 13.70 -17.81
N VAL A 164 12.50 12.77 -18.04
CA VAL A 164 11.92 12.53 -19.36
C VAL A 164 11.26 13.80 -19.90
N ARG A 165 10.46 14.51 -19.10
CA ARG A 165 9.86 15.79 -19.51
C ARG A 165 10.89 16.87 -19.78
N HIS A 166 11.93 16.95 -18.96
CA HIS A 166 13.02 17.92 -19.13
C HIS A 166 13.76 17.67 -20.45
N GLN A 167 14.14 16.42 -20.72
CA GLN A 167 14.86 16.07 -21.93
C GLN A 167 14.03 16.27 -23.18
N VAL A 168 12.74 15.89 -23.20
CA VAL A 168 11.84 16.13 -24.34
C VAL A 168 11.72 17.63 -24.65
N SER A 169 11.62 18.48 -23.61
CA SER A 169 11.56 19.94 -23.75
C SER A 169 12.86 20.56 -24.30
N GLU A 170 14.02 19.98 -23.99
CA GLU A 170 15.32 20.40 -24.54
C GLU A 170 15.58 19.88 -25.95
N THR A 171 15.13 18.67 -26.28
CA THR A 171 15.35 18.01 -27.59
C THR A 171 14.36 18.42 -28.68
N ASP A 172 13.18 18.94 -28.34
CA ASP A 172 12.27 19.58 -29.30
C ASP A 172 12.92 20.79 -30.02
N LYS A 173 14.04 21.30 -29.49
CA LYS A 173 14.86 22.32 -30.15
C LYS A 173 15.95 21.77 -31.08
N SER A 174 16.27 20.46 -31.09
CA SER A 174 17.48 19.98 -31.80
C SER A 174 17.56 18.55 -32.34
N LYS A 175 16.78 17.53 -31.94
CA LYS A 175 16.73 16.18 -32.58
C LYS A 175 15.92 15.16 -31.75
N GLN A 176 15.33 14.15 -32.42
CA GLN A 176 14.70 12.98 -31.80
C GLN A 176 15.64 12.26 -30.81
N ILE A 177 15.16 12.03 -29.59
CA ILE A 177 15.82 11.18 -28.58
C ILE A 177 15.95 9.76 -29.14
N GLN A 178 17.16 9.19 -29.17
CA GLN A 178 17.36 7.77 -29.42
C GLN A 178 17.02 7.00 -28.12
N LEU A 179 16.18 5.96 -28.21
CA LEU A 179 15.77 5.16 -27.03
C LEU A 179 16.97 4.59 -26.25
N SER A 180 18.12 4.36 -26.90
CA SER A 180 19.34 3.82 -26.27
C SER A 180 19.95 4.77 -25.22
N ASP A 181 19.90 6.08 -25.47
CA ASP A 181 20.50 7.08 -24.59
C ASP A 181 19.63 7.25 -23.33
N LEU A 182 18.32 7.00 -23.47
CA LEU A 182 17.37 6.98 -22.37
C LEU A 182 17.58 5.75 -21.48
N ASP A 183 17.83 4.57 -22.06
CA ASP A 183 18.04 3.32 -21.31
C ASP A 183 19.29 3.38 -20.41
N GLU A 184 20.43 3.87 -20.92
CA GLU A 184 21.68 4.00 -20.15
C GLU A 184 21.55 5.06 -19.04
N PHE A 185 20.89 6.18 -19.34
CA PHE A 185 20.61 7.23 -18.36
C PHE A 185 19.67 6.77 -17.24
N LEU A 186 18.58 6.06 -17.58
CA LEU A 186 17.65 5.50 -16.62
C LEU A 186 18.31 4.44 -15.74
N ALA A 187 19.18 3.60 -16.32
CA ALA A 187 19.98 2.63 -15.57
C ALA A 187 20.88 3.33 -14.54
N GLN A 188 21.58 4.39 -14.95
CA GLN A 188 22.45 5.15 -14.06
C GLN A 188 21.66 5.86 -12.94
N LYS A 189 20.54 6.53 -13.28
CA LYS A 189 19.71 7.23 -12.29
C LYS A 189 19.01 6.30 -11.32
N THR A 190 18.52 5.16 -11.80
CA THR A 190 17.92 4.13 -10.93
C THR A 190 18.97 3.55 -10.00
N THR A 191 20.17 3.26 -10.50
CA THR A 191 21.30 2.82 -9.68
C THR A 191 21.67 3.85 -8.62
N ASP A 192 21.72 5.14 -8.97
CA ASP A 192 22.03 6.23 -8.03
C ASP A 192 20.93 6.42 -6.98
N ALA A 193 19.65 6.29 -7.37
CA ALA A 193 18.53 6.35 -6.44
C ALA A 193 18.57 5.18 -5.45
N ILE A 194 18.85 3.97 -5.92
CA ILE A 194 19.02 2.77 -5.11
C ILE A 194 20.23 2.90 -4.17
N LYS A 195 21.38 3.42 -4.66
CA LYS A 195 22.55 3.70 -3.82
C LYS A 195 22.27 4.76 -2.76
N ARG A 196 21.51 5.80 -3.09
CA ARG A 196 21.06 6.82 -2.11
C ARG A 196 20.14 6.24 -1.06
N ILE A 197 19.22 5.37 -1.46
CA ILE A 197 18.37 4.60 -0.53
C ILE A 197 19.26 3.80 0.42
N ASN A 198 20.23 3.06 -0.12
CA ASN A 198 21.17 2.27 0.67
C ASN A 198 21.94 3.15 1.66
N TYR A 199 22.51 4.27 1.20
CA TYR A 199 23.22 5.24 2.05
C TYR A 199 22.34 5.84 3.16
N LEU A 200 21.11 6.24 2.84
CA LEU A 200 20.17 6.79 3.82
C LEU A 200 19.74 5.75 4.85
N CYS A 201 19.59 4.49 4.43
CA CYS A 201 19.35 3.37 5.34
C CYS A 201 20.53 3.18 6.30
N TYR A 202 21.77 3.14 5.78
CA TYR A 202 22.99 3.08 6.60
C TYR A 202 23.11 4.23 7.62
N GLU A 203 22.95 5.49 7.19
CA GLU A 203 23.02 6.64 8.10
C GLU A 203 21.91 6.63 9.16
N SER A 204 20.71 6.20 8.80
CA SER A 204 19.58 6.15 9.73
C SER A 204 19.79 5.06 10.79
N ASN A 205 20.42 3.94 10.42
CA ASN A 205 20.70 2.81 11.30
C ASN A 205 21.87 3.10 12.25
N GLU A 206 22.93 3.77 11.80
CA GLU A 206 23.99 4.28 12.68
C GLU A 206 23.45 5.27 13.72
N LYS A 207 22.56 6.17 13.32
CA LYS A 207 21.90 7.10 14.25
C LYS A 207 21.02 6.36 15.26
N TYR A 208 20.29 5.33 14.84
CA TYR A 208 19.43 4.54 15.73
C TYR A 208 20.22 3.69 16.74
N THR A 209 21.29 3.02 16.30
CA THR A 209 22.20 2.26 17.19
C THR A 209 22.96 3.18 18.14
N ALA A 210 23.37 4.37 17.70
CA ALA A 210 23.96 5.38 18.57
C ALA A 210 23.00 5.82 19.68
N ILE A 211 21.70 6.01 19.37
CA ILE A 211 20.68 6.40 20.36
C ILE A 211 20.40 5.27 21.37
N GLN A 212 20.41 4.01 20.96
CA GLN A 212 20.24 2.86 21.87
C GLN A 212 21.48 2.55 22.73
N SER A 213 22.65 3.07 22.35
CA SER A 213 23.91 2.91 23.10
C SER A 213 24.15 4.00 24.17
N LEU A 214 23.24 4.97 24.30
CA LEU A 214 23.29 5.95 25.39
C LEU A 214 22.93 5.27 26.72
N PRO A 215 23.71 5.48 27.81
CA PRO A 215 23.35 4.92 29.11
C PRO A 215 22.00 5.51 29.56
N GLN A 216 21.12 4.66 30.08
CA GLN A 216 19.84 5.06 30.68
C GLN A 216 20.00 6.05 31.83
#